data_AF-K1SWG5-F1
#
_entry.id   AF-K1SWG5-F1
#
_cell.length_a   1.000
_cell.length_b   1.000
_cell.length_c   1.000
_cell.angle_alpha   90.00
_cell.angle_beta   90.00
_cell.angle_gamma   90.00
#
_symmetry.space_group_name_H-M   'P 1'
#
loop_
_entity.id
_entity.type
_entity.pdbx_description
1 polymer ?
#
loop_
_entity_poly.entity_id
_entity_poly.type
_entity_poly.pdbx_seq_one_letter_code
_entity_poly.pdbx_strand_id
1 'polypeptide(L)' 'MRETNIFKVLADSQRRAILMMLRNERLNAGEIAEKLQITPAALSYHLKLLKTQI' A
#
# COMPACT_ATOMS: atom_id res chain seq x y z
N MET A 1 -9.25 6.56 21.13
CA MET A 1 -9.36 6.38 19.66
C MET A 1 -7.95 6.50 19.10
N ARG A 2 -7.50 5.60 18.21
CA ARG A 2 -6.19 5.78 17.56
C ARG A 2 -6.31 6.98 16.63
N GLU A 3 -5.49 8.02 16.83
CA GLU A 3 -5.37 9.10 15.85
C GLU A 3 -4.82 8.53 14.55
N THR A 4 -5.68 8.44 13.55
CA THR A 4 -5.32 8.00 12.22
C THR A 4 -4.79 9.19 11.44
N ASN A 5 -3.47 9.33 11.35
CA ASN A 5 -2.85 10.37 10.53
C ASN A 5 -2.73 9.89 9.09
N ILE A 6 -3.83 10.00 8.35
CA ILE A 6 -3.93 9.62 6.93
C ILE A 6 -2.81 10.27 6.08
N PHE A 7 -2.41 11.50 6.39
CA PHE A 7 -1.34 12.19 5.68
C PHE A 7 0.02 11.51 5.87
N LYS A 8 0.31 11.01 7.08
CA LYS A 8 1.54 10.25 7.36
C LYS A 8 1.58 8.93 6.60
N VAL A 9 0.44 8.26 6.48
CA VAL A 9 0.34 7.02 5.69
C VAL A 9 0.54 7.34 4.21
N LEU A 10 -0.20 8.31 3.68
CA LEU A 10 -0.14 8.66 2.26
C LEU A 10 1.15 9.37 1.85
N ALA A 11 2.02 9.82 2.76
CA ALA A 11 3.29 10.46 2.45
C ALA A 11 4.29 9.55 1.72
N ASP A 12 4.14 8.23 1.83
CA ASP A 12 4.98 7.24 1.16
C ASP A 12 4.53 7.01 -0.29
N SER A 13 5.49 7.13 -1.23
CA SER A 13 5.24 7.00 -2.66
C SER A 13 4.81 5.59 -3.07
N GLN A 14 5.34 4.55 -2.44
CA GLN A 14 4.95 3.17 -2.72
C GLN A 14 3.52 2.92 -2.25
N ARG A 15 3.11 3.45 -1.09
CA ARG A 15 1.72 3.35 -0.61
C ARG A 15 0.73 4.04 -1.55
N ARG A 16 1.07 5.22 -2.09
CA ARG A 16 0.26 5.87 -3.13
C ARG A 16 0.23 5.05 -4.42
N ALA A 17 1.36 4.49 -4.84
CA ALA A 17 1.43 3.65 -6.03
C ALA A 17 0.55 2.40 -5.91
N ILE A 18 0.56 1.73 -4.75
CA ILE A 18 -0.32 0.58 -4.46
C ILE A 18 -1.79 0.96 -4.65
N LEU A 19 -2.23 2.10 -4.08
CA LEU A 19 -3.60 2.57 -4.22
C LEU A 19 -3.96 2.92 -5.67
N MET A 20 -3.05 3.56 -6.41
CA MET A 20 -3.26 3.88 -7.82
C MET A 20 -3.35 2.62 -8.69
N MET A 21 -2.53 1.60 -8.43
CA MET A 21 -2.59 0.33 -9.14
C MET A 21 -3.92 -0.40 -8.89
N LEU A 22 -4.32 -0.52 -7.62
CA LEU A 22 -5.60 -1.14 -7.23
C LEU A 22 -6.83 -0.37 -7.72
N ARG A 23 -6.71 0.94 -7.95
CA ARG A 23 -7.77 1.77 -8.54
C ARG A 23 -7.96 1.46 -10.03
N ASN A 24 -6.87 1.19 -10.75
CA ASN A 24 -6.91 1.04 -12.20
C ASN A 24 -7.31 -0.36 -12.64
N GLU A 25 -6.86 -1.39 -11.93
CA GLU A 25 -7.15 -2.78 -12.26
C GLU A 25 -7.17 -3.66 -11.00
N ARG A 26 -7.81 -4.83 -11.09
CA ARG A 26 -7.80 -5.80 -9.99
C ARG A 26 -6.48 -6.56 -10.03
N LEU A 27 -5.60 -6.25 -9.08
CA LEU A 27 -4.32 -6.95 -8.89
C LEU A 27 -4.31 -7.73 -7.58
N ASN A 28 -3.58 -8.84 -7.60
CA ASN A 28 -3.21 -9.58 -6.41
C ASN A 28 -1.89 -9.08 -5.82
N ALA A 29 -1.58 -9.50 -4.59
CA ALA A 29 -0.40 -9.03 -3.88
C ALA A 29 0.93 -9.41 -4.56
N GLY A 30 1.01 -10.58 -5.20
CA GLY A 30 2.20 -10.98 -5.95
C GLY A 30 2.46 -10.04 -7.11
N GLU A 31 1.43 -9.76 -7.91
CA GLU A 31 1.53 -8.85 -9.07
C GLU A 31 1.94 -7.43 -8.65
N ILE A 32 1.44 -6.92 -7.53
CA ILE A 32 1.82 -5.59 -7.03
C ILE A 32 3.28 -5.59 -6.55
N ALA A 33 3.72 -6.64 -5.86
CA ALA A 33 5.10 -6.75 -5.38
C ALA A 33 6.10 -6.78 -6.56
N GLU A 34 5.77 -7.55 -7.61
CA GLU A 34 6.55 -7.60 -8.84
C GLU A 34 6.57 -6.26 -9.57
N LYS A 35 5.41 -5.61 -9.78
CA LYS A 35 5.33 -4.30 -10.45
C LYS A 35 6.09 -3.20 -9.72
N LEU A 36 6.13 -3.24 -8.38
CA LEU A 36 6.86 -2.27 -7.55
C LEU A 36 8.32 -2.67 -7.29
N GLN A 37 8.75 -3.85 -7.74
CA GLN A 37 10.09 -4.40 -7.48
C GLN A 37 10.43 -4.42 -5.98
N ILE A 38 9.45 -4.80 -5.14
CA ILE A 38 9.61 -4.94 -3.70
C ILE A 38 9.35 -6.37 -3.25
N THR A 39 9.84 -6.73 -2.07
CA THR A 39 9.57 -8.06 -1.52
C THR A 39 8.10 -8.20 -1.10
N PRO A 40 7.52 -9.42 -1.13
CA PRO A 40 6.17 -9.66 -0.63
C PRO A 40 5.96 -9.26 0.83
N ALA A 41 7.02 -9.37 1.65
CA ALA A 41 7.01 -8.93 3.04
C ALA A 41 6.88 -7.40 3.17
N ALA A 42 7.63 -6.64 2.36
CA ALA A 42 7.52 -5.18 2.30
C ALA A 42 6.12 -4.76 1.84
N LEU A 43 5.59 -5.40 0.79
CA LEU A 43 4.22 -5.13 0.36
C LEU A 43 3.20 -5.41 1.47
N SER A 44 3.33 -6.54 2.17
CA SER A 44 2.43 -6.90 3.27
C SER A 44 2.45 -5.85 4.39
N TYR A 45 3.61 -5.28 4.69
CA TYR A 45 3.75 -4.16 5.62
C TYR A 45 2.99 -2.92 5.15
N HIS A 46 3.17 -2.51 3.89
CA HIS A 46 2.45 -1.38 3.31
C HIS A 46 0.93 -1.59 3.32
N LEU A 47 0.45 -2.78 2.92
CA LEU A 47 -0.97 -3.13 2.92
C LEU A 47 -1.58 -3.11 4.34
N LYS A 48 -0.83 -3.59 5.35
CA LYS A 48 -1.26 -3.54 6.74
C LYS A 48 -1.44 -2.09 7.21
N LEU A 49 -0.51 -1.19 6.87
CA LEU A 49 -0.62 0.23 7.21
C LEU A 49 -1.81 0.88 6.48
N LEU A 50 -1.96 0.63 5.17
CA LEU A 50 -3.09 1.13 4.38
C LEU A 50 -4.45 0.67 4.95
N LYS A 51 -4.55 -0.58 5.44
CA LYS A 51 -5.80 -1.12 6.01
C LYS A 51 -6.13 -0.62 7.43
N THR A 52 -5.11 -0.31 8.22
CA THR A 52 -5.29 0.01 9.66
C THR A 52 -5.25 1.49 9.98
N GLN A 53 -4.78 2.32 9.03
CA GLN A 53 -4.55 3.74 9.21
C GLN A 53 -5.15 4.60 8.09
N ILE A 54 -6.08 4.04 7.31
CA ILE A 54 -6.97 4.77 6.39
C ILE A 54 -8.36 4.20 6.62
#